data_AF-A0A7S1QNZ7-F1
#
_entry.id   AF-A0A7S1QNZ7-F1
#
_cell.length_a   1.000
_cell.length_b   1.000
_cell.length_c   1.000
_cell.angle_alpha   90.00
_cell.angle_beta   90.00
_cell.angle_gamma   90.00
#
_symmetry.space_group_name_H-M   'P 1'
#
loop_
_entity.id
_entity.type
_entity.pdbx_description
1 polymer ?
#
loop_
_entity_poly.entity_id
_entity_poly.type
_entity_poly.pdbx_seq_one_letter_code
_entity_poly.pdbx_strand_id
1 'polypeptide(L)'
;DAFVRTVGSLDVLEGTAYYHAVVTKVPGPHGVRVWAQYYFHVLWFYWLLAAPAVGFVLGLYLTFCVTFLGCSMEHAFAAFQIEDWKNFLRICIDPATRELRVYVVGIQKVARSWTRCEAHVEEREAHPDRRSHQMHSPSLWAPASGHTKPRVVDEFVVTPRTEGEKPAPPA
;
A
#
# COMPACT_ATOMS: atom_id res chain seq x y z
N ASP A 1 -29.79 -39.82 2.54
CA ASP A 1 -28.70 -40.57 3.22
C ASP A 1 -27.28 -40.20 2.81
N ALA A 2 -26.94 -40.03 1.53
CA ALA A 2 -25.57 -39.67 1.13
C ALA A 2 -25.15 -38.25 1.55
N PHE A 3 -26.07 -37.28 1.51
CA PHE A 3 -25.84 -35.88 1.87
C PHE A 3 -25.59 -35.67 3.37
N VAL A 4 -26.33 -36.40 4.22
CA VAL A 4 -26.15 -36.34 5.69
C VAL A 4 -24.79 -36.92 6.10
N ARG A 5 -24.29 -37.94 5.39
CA ARG A 5 -22.93 -38.48 5.60
C ARG A 5 -21.82 -37.53 5.17
N THR A 6 -22.05 -36.70 4.16
CA THR A 6 -21.07 -35.69 3.70
C THR A 6 -21.07 -34.46 4.60
N VAL A 7 -22.22 -34.07 5.15
CA VAL A 7 -22.31 -33.01 6.17
C VAL A 7 -21.74 -33.48 7.51
N GLY A 8 -21.94 -34.74 7.89
CA GLY A 8 -21.27 -35.33 9.06
C GLY A 8 -19.74 -35.43 8.94
N SER A 9 -19.18 -35.46 7.73
CA SER A 9 -17.72 -35.39 7.53
C SER A 9 -17.18 -33.95 7.55
N LEU A 10 -18.06 -32.95 7.52
CA LEU A 10 -17.71 -31.53 7.66
C LEU A 10 -17.68 -31.09 9.13
N ASP A 11 -18.09 -31.95 10.07
CA ASP A 11 -17.92 -31.72 11.51
C ASP A 11 -16.47 -31.98 11.95
N VAL A 12 -15.54 -31.35 11.22
CA VAL A 12 -14.12 -31.33 11.50
C VAL A 12 -13.91 -30.76 12.89
N LEU A 13 -14.74 -29.82 13.35
CA LEU A 13 -14.68 -29.27 14.72
C LEU A 13 -15.03 -30.29 15.80
N GLU A 14 -16.10 -31.08 15.64
CA GLU A 14 -16.45 -32.13 16.61
C GLU A 14 -15.43 -33.27 16.61
N GLY A 15 -14.97 -33.69 15.42
CA GLY A 15 -13.90 -34.67 15.27
C GLY A 15 -12.58 -34.19 15.88
N THR A 16 -12.19 -32.93 15.69
CA THR A 16 -10.95 -32.39 16.24
C THR A 16 -11.02 -32.12 17.75
N ALA A 17 -12.17 -31.73 18.28
CA ALA A 17 -12.41 -31.65 19.72
C ALA A 17 -12.34 -33.05 20.38
N TYR A 18 -12.89 -34.07 19.73
CA TYR A 18 -12.77 -35.47 20.15
C TYR A 18 -11.32 -35.95 20.15
N TYR A 19 -10.55 -35.66 19.09
CA TYR A 19 -9.12 -35.99 19.02
C TYR A 19 -8.29 -35.23 20.08
N HIS A 20 -8.58 -33.95 20.33
CA HIS A 20 -7.92 -33.15 21.37
C HIS A 20 -8.20 -33.69 22.78
N ALA A 21 -9.43 -34.14 23.05
CA ALA A 21 -9.83 -34.72 24.34
C ALA A 21 -9.22 -36.12 24.60
N VAL A 22 -8.98 -36.90 23.55
CA VAL A 22 -8.38 -38.24 23.65
C VAL A 22 -6.86 -38.18 23.74
N VAL A 23 -6.20 -37.29 22.99
CA VAL A 23 -4.73 -37.21 22.90
C VAL A 23 -4.10 -36.53 24.13
N THR A 24 -4.81 -35.60 24.79
CA THR A 24 -4.31 -34.94 26.03
C THR A 24 -4.10 -35.91 27.20
N LYS A 25 -4.64 -37.12 27.13
CA LYS A 25 -4.47 -38.16 28.17
C LYS A 25 -3.37 -39.18 27.89
N VAL A 26 -2.63 -39.09 26.78
CA VAL A 26 -1.60 -40.08 26.40
C VAL A 26 -0.20 -39.49 26.60
N PRO A 27 0.50 -39.79 27.71
CA PRO A 27 1.89 -39.36 27.89
C PRO A 27 2.82 -40.26 27.06
N GLY A 28 3.70 -39.66 26.25
CA GLY A 28 4.75 -40.37 25.53
C GLY A 28 5.00 -39.88 24.09
N PRO A 29 6.02 -40.43 23.41
CA PRO A 29 6.43 -40.02 22.05
C PRO A 29 5.35 -40.22 20.99
N HIS A 30 4.39 -41.13 21.23
CA HIS A 30 3.24 -41.34 20.36
C HIS A 30 2.25 -40.16 20.39
N GLY A 31 2.07 -39.50 21.54
CA GLY A 31 1.25 -38.29 21.65
C GLY A 31 1.84 -37.16 20.80
N VAL A 32 3.15 -36.92 20.92
CA VAL A 32 3.86 -35.85 20.17
C VAL A 32 3.72 -36.03 18.65
N ARG A 33 3.82 -37.26 18.14
CA ARG A 33 3.65 -37.54 16.71
C ARG A 33 2.24 -37.22 16.20
N VAL A 34 1.21 -37.53 17.00
CA VAL A 34 -0.18 -37.22 16.66
C VAL A 34 -0.44 -35.72 16.69
N TRP A 35 0.11 -35.00 17.69
CA TRP A 35 0.06 -33.54 17.72
C TRP A 35 0.72 -32.90 16.49
N ALA A 36 1.92 -33.36 16.12
CA ALA A 36 2.62 -32.84 14.96
C ALA A 36 1.81 -33.06 13.66
N GLN A 37 1.24 -34.25 13.49
CA GLN A 37 0.40 -34.54 12.32
C GLN A 37 -0.90 -33.70 12.32
N TYR A 38 -1.53 -33.49 13.48
CA TYR A 38 -2.70 -32.64 13.63
C TYR A 38 -2.38 -31.19 13.22
N TYR A 39 -1.37 -30.57 13.81
CA TYR A 39 -0.99 -29.20 13.49
C TYR A 39 -0.52 -29.06 12.04
N PHE A 40 0.14 -30.08 11.48
CA PHE A 40 0.51 -30.09 10.07
C PHE A 40 -0.72 -30.11 9.15
N HIS A 41 -1.74 -30.92 9.45
CA HIS A 41 -2.98 -30.93 8.66
C HIS A 41 -3.77 -29.63 8.79
N VAL A 42 -3.87 -29.08 9.99
CA VAL A 42 -4.51 -27.77 10.23
C VAL A 42 -3.76 -26.69 9.47
N LEU A 43 -2.42 -26.63 9.60
CA LEU A 43 -1.60 -25.69 8.87
C LEU A 43 -1.79 -25.86 7.36
N TRP A 44 -1.73 -27.07 6.83
CA TRP A 44 -1.92 -27.33 5.40
C TRP A 44 -3.30 -26.87 4.92
N PHE A 45 -4.36 -27.21 5.64
CA PHE A 45 -5.73 -26.86 5.25
C PHE A 45 -5.96 -25.35 5.30
N TYR A 46 -5.63 -24.69 6.41
CA TYR A 46 -5.85 -23.25 6.54
C TYR A 46 -4.88 -22.43 5.68
N TRP A 47 -3.63 -22.85 5.56
CA TRP A 47 -2.63 -22.08 4.81
C TRP A 47 -2.80 -22.25 3.30
N LEU A 48 -3.11 -23.46 2.79
CA LEU A 48 -3.25 -23.67 1.35
C LEU A 48 -4.67 -23.52 0.82
N LEU A 49 -5.70 -23.61 1.66
CA LEU A 49 -7.07 -23.42 1.19
C LEU A 49 -7.62 -22.06 1.62
N ALA A 50 -7.52 -21.72 2.92
CA ALA A 50 -8.12 -20.49 3.40
C ALA A 50 -7.34 -19.24 2.94
N ALA A 51 -6.00 -19.25 2.98
CA ALA A 51 -5.23 -18.08 2.55
C ALA A 51 -5.45 -17.69 1.07
N PRO A 52 -5.36 -18.61 0.08
CA PRO A 52 -5.66 -18.24 -1.30
C PRO A 52 -7.14 -17.97 -1.54
N ALA A 53 -8.07 -18.64 -0.83
CA ALA A 53 -9.50 -18.33 -0.96
C ALA A 53 -9.81 -16.91 -0.48
N VAL A 54 -9.30 -16.50 0.68
CA VAL A 54 -9.45 -15.12 1.19
C VAL A 54 -8.74 -14.12 0.28
N GLY A 55 -7.52 -14.45 -0.18
CA GLY A 55 -6.79 -13.63 -1.14
C GLY A 55 -7.55 -13.44 -2.46
N PHE A 56 -8.23 -14.47 -2.95
CA PHE A 56 -9.04 -14.43 -4.16
C PHE A 56 -10.29 -13.57 -3.98
N VAL A 57 -11.00 -13.71 -2.85
CA VAL A 57 -12.17 -12.86 -2.53
C VAL A 57 -11.76 -11.39 -2.42
N LEU A 58 -10.65 -11.11 -1.74
CA LEU A 58 -10.10 -9.75 -1.64
C LEU A 58 -9.69 -9.20 -3.02
N GLY A 59 -9.03 -10.04 -3.84
CA GLY A 59 -8.65 -9.69 -5.20
C GLY A 59 -9.86 -9.34 -6.07
N LEU A 60 -10.89 -10.18 -6.06
CA LEU A 60 -12.15 -9.94 -6.78
C LEU A 60 -12.84 -8.66 -6.32
N TYR A 61 -12.91 -8.44 -5.00
CA TYR A 61 -13.47 -7.22 -4.43
C TYR A 61 -12.75 -5.98 -4.97
N LEU A 62 -11.41 -5.97 -4.91
CA LEU A 62 -10.62 -4.86 -5.41
C LEU A 62 -10.77 -4.66 -6.93
N THR A 63 -10.78 -5.74 -7.71
CA THR A 63 -11.02 -5.67 -9.17
C THR A 63 -12.39 -5.07 -9.48
N PHE A 64 -13.43 -5.52 -8.79
CA PHE A 64 -14.78 -5.01 -8.99
C PHE A 64 -14.88 -3.51 -8.66
N CYS A 65 -14.30 -3.09 -7.53
CA CYS A 65 -14.25 -1.69 -7.14
C CYS A 65 -13.54 -0.80 -8.17
N VAL A 66 -12.43 -1.26 -8.75
CA VAL A 66 -11.67 -0.51 -9.76
C VAL A 66 -12.41 -0.44 -11.09
N THR A 67 -12.95 -1.56 -11.57
CA THR A 67 -13.57 -1.62 -12.91
C THR A 67 -14.96 -0.97 -12.96
N PHE A 68 -15.78 -1.13 -11.90
CA PHE A 68 -17.18 -0.74 -11.96
C PHE A 68 -17.52 0.53 -11.18
N LEU A 69 -16.88 0.77 -10.02
CA LEU A 69 -17.26 1.88 -9.16
C LEU A 69 -16.36 3.11 -9.35
N GLY A 70 -15.07 2.93 -9.66
CA GLY A 70 -14.12 4.04 -9.76
C GLY A 70 -13.89 4.81 -8.44
N CYS A 71 -14.58 4.46 -7.35
CA CYS A 71 -14.56 5.19 -6.08
C CYS A 71 -13.32 4.91 -5.22
N SER A 72 -12.69 3.75 -5.38
CA SER A 72 -11.65 3.25 -4.46
C SER A 72 -10.31 3.01 -5.15
N MET A 73 -9.97 3.85 -6.14
CA MET A 73 -8.67 3.78 -6.80
C MET A 73 -7.53 3.96 -5.79
N GLU A 74 -7.66 4.90 -4.85
CA GLU A 74 -6.68 5.17 -3.79
C GLU A 74 -6.33 3.90 -2.98
N HIS A 75 -7.32 3.17 -2.46
CA HIS A 75 -7.08 1.95 -1.66
C HIS A 75 -6.59 0.77 -2.51
N ALA A 76 -7.05 0.66 -3.76
CA ALA A 76 -6.59 -0.38 -4.67
C ALA A 76 -5.12 -0.16 -5.06
N PHE A 77 -4.72 1.09 -5.34
CA PHE A 77 -3.33 1.43 -5.62
C PHE A 77 -2.43 1.29 -4.39
N ALA A 78 -2.94 1.53 -3.18
CA ALA A 78 -2.20 1.26 -1.95
C ALA A 78 -1.95 -0.24 -1.70
N ALA A 79 -2.84 -1.11 -2.17
CA ALA A 79 -2.68 -2.56 -2.08
C ALA A 79 -1.66 -3.11 -3.08
N PHE A 80 -1.43 -2.42 -4.21
CA PHE A 80 -0.42 -2.83 -5.17
C PHE A 80 0.96 -2.26 -4.81
N GLN A 81 1.98 -3.11 -4.80
CA GLN A 81 3.38 -2.68 -4.68
C GLN A 81 3.88 -2.09 -6.01
N ILE A 82 3.20 -1.04 -6.50
CA ILE A 82 3.64 -0.30 -7.68
C ILE A 82 4.65 0.75 -7.23
N GLU A 83 5.91 0.45 -7.49
CA GLU A 83 7.03 1.34 -7.18
C GLU A 83 7.08 2.55 -8.13
N ASP A 84 6.60 2.34 -9.36
CA ASP A 84 6.49 3.37 -10.38
C ASP A 84 5.20 4.19 -10.21
N TRP A 85 5.12 5.37 -10.82
CA TRP A 85 4.05 6.35 -10.65
C TRP A 85 3.91 6.94 -9.22
N LYS A 86 4.58 8.08 -8.99
CA LYS A 86 4.48 8.84 -7.73
C LYS A 86 4.08 10.28 -8.01
N ASN A 87 3.16 10.80 -7.20
CA ASN A 87 2.71 12.18 -7.27
C ASN A 87 3.13 12.94 -6.00
N PHE A 88 3.49 14.22 -6.15
CA PHE A 88 3.75 15.13 -5.06
C PHE A 88 3.00 16.44 -5.26
N LEU A 89 2.57 17.06 -4.16
CA LEU A 89 1.86 18.33 -4.19
C LEU A 89 2.86 19.47 -3.96
N ARG A 90 2.93 20.39 -4.93
CA ARG A 90 3.62 21.67 -4.75
C ARG A 90 2.58 22.74 -4.47
N ILE A 91 2.62 23.26 -3.25
CA ILE A 91 1.66 24.24 -2.77
C ILE A 91 2.35 25.62 -2.74
N CYS A 92 1.72 26.61 -3.36
CA CYS A 92 2.20 27.99 -3.40
C CYS A 92 1.07 28.91 -2.92
N ILE A 93 1.38 29.79 -1.97
CA ILE A 93 0.44 30.82 -1.50
C ILE A 93 0.87 32.13 -2.15
N ASP A 94 -0.04 32.76 -2.88
CA ASP A 94 0.19 34.09 -3.42
C ASP A 94 0.03 35.12 -2.29
N PRO A 95 1.08 35.91 -1.96
CA PRO A 95 1.01 36.87 -0.86
C PRO A 95 0.09 38.06 -1.16
N ALA A 96 -0.18 38.38 -2.43
CA ALA A 96 -1.03 39.50 -2.83
C ALA A 96 -2.51 39.09 -2.86
N THR A 97 -2.83 37.96 -3.50
CA THR A 97 -4.24 37.51 -3.65
C THR A 97 -4.70 36.61 -2.50
N ARG A 98 -3.77 36.07 -1.69
CA ARG A 98 -4.01 35.03 -0.68
C ARG A 98 -4.62 33.74 -1.25
N GLU A 99 -4.51 33.53 -2.55
CA GLU A 99 -4.93 32.31 -3.21
C GLU A 99 -3.90 31.19 -2.98
N LEU A 100 -4.40 29.99 -2.74
CA LEU A 100 -3.58 28.78 -2.59
C LEU A 100 -3.58 28.04 -3.93
N ARG A 101 -2.46 28.11 -4.65
CA ARG A 101 -2.24 27.34 -5.88
C ARG A 101 -1.62 26.00 -5.52
N VAL A 102 -2.24 24.92 -5.97
CA VAL A 102 -1.75 23.56 -5.75
C VAL A 102 -1.46 22.92 -7.11
N TYR A 103 -0.21 22.52 -7.30
CA TYR A 103 0.24 21.78 -8.46
C TYR A 103 0.45 20.32 -8.08
N VAL A 104 -0.25 19.41 -8.76
CA VAL A 104 -0.03 17.98 -8.66
C VAL A 104 1.06 17.61 -9.65
N VAL A 105 2.25 17.29 -9.16
CA VAL A 105 3.39 16.93 -10.01
C VAL A 105 3.59 15.42 -9.97
N GLY A 106 3.53 14.78 -11.13
CA GLY A 106 3.65 13.33 -11.29
C GLY A 106 4.99 12.91 -11.89
N ILE A 107 5.54 11.82 -11.37
CA ILE A 107 6.73 11.12 -11.86
C ILE A 107 6.29 9.72 -12.28
N GLN A 108 6.32 9.44 -13.57
CA GLN A 108 5.88 8.15 -14.11
C GLN A 108 6.84 7.00 -13.76
N LYS A 109 8.14 7.21 -13.92
CA LYS A 109 9.17 6.22 -13.59
C LYS A 109 10.14 6.77 -12.56
N VAL A 110 10.20 6.11 -11.41
CA VAL A 110 11.05 6.53 -10.29
C VAL A 110 12.46 6.02 -10.49
N ALA A 111 13.46 6.84 -10.17
CA ALA A 111 14.85 6.43 -10.21
C ALA A 111 15.14 5.39 -9.12
N ARG A 112 15.64 4.22 -9.52
CA ARG A 112 16.02 3.14 -8.59
C ARG A 112 17.49 3.23 -8.17
N SER A 113 18.31 3.87 -8.99
CA SER A 113 19.73 4.10 -8.76
C SER A 113 19.99 5.60 -8.65
N TRP A 114 20.67 6.02 -7.58
CA TRP A 114 21.01 7.41 -7.31
C TRP A 114 22.52 7.57 -7.27
N THR A 115 23.02 8.63 -7.89
CA THR A 115 24.44 9.01 -7.88
C THR A 115 24.55 10.43 -7.34
N ARG A 116 25.69 10.75 -6.73
CA ARG A 116 25.97 12.11 -6.28
C ARG A 116 26.08 13.02 -7.50
N CYS A 117 25.34 14.13 -7.49
CA CYS A 117 25.36 15.11 -8.57
C CYS A 117 26.66 15.92 -8.49
N GLU A 118 27.56 15.74 -9.46
CA GLU A 118 28.84 16.45 -9.52
C GLU A 118 28.62 17.97 -9.59
N ALA A 119 27.66 18.43 -10.40
CA ALA A 119 27.31 19.85 -10.50
C ALA A 119 26.86 20.48 -9.16
N HIS A 120 26.17 19.72 -8.30
CA HIS A 120 25.82 20.20 -6.96
C HIS A 120 27.04 20.34 -6.06
N VAL A 121 27.97 19.38 -6.13
CA VAL A 121 29.19 19.39 -5.32
C VAL A 121 30.08 20.56 -5.73
N GLU A 122 30.29 20.76 -7.03
CA GLU A 122 31.05 21.89 -7.57
C GLU A 122 30.45 23.25 -7.17
N GLU A 123 29.13 23.40 -7.29
CA GLU A 123 28.44 24.65 -6.91
C GLU A 123 28.53 24.91 -5.40
N ARG A 124 28.46 23.85 -4.59
CA ARG A 124 28.57 23.92 -3.13
C ARG A 124 29.98 24.30 -2.67
N GLU A 125 31.01 23.78 -3.33
CA GLU A 125 32.41 24.12 -3.05
C GLU A 125 32.73 25.55 -3.48
N ALA A 126 32.21 25.99 -4.63
CA ALA A 126 32.39 27.35 -5.11
C ALA A 126 31.66 28.40 -4.25
N HIS A 127 30.50 28.06 -3.68
CA HIS A 127 29.65 28.99 -2.93
C HIS A 127 29.14 28.36 -1.62
N PRO A 128 30.00 28.23 -0.58
CA PRO A 128 29.64 27.55 0.66
C PRO A 128 28.49 28.22 1.43
N ASP A 129 28.36 29.54 1.31
CA ASP A 129 27.35 30.33 2.02
C ASP A 129 25.96 30.31 1.35
N ARG A 130 25.84 29.88 0.08
CA ARG A 130 24.55 29.81 -0.60
C ARG A 130 23.69 28.69 -0.04
N ARG A 131 22.39 28.96 0.10
CA ARG A 131 21.40 27.94 0.47
C ARG A 131 21.04 27.10 -0.74
N SER A 132 20.73 25.82 -0.54
CA SER A 132 20.47 24.88 -1.64
C SER A 132 19.36 25.33 -2.58
N HIS A 133 18.30 25.98 -2.09
CA HIS A 133 17.19 26.46 -2.94
C HIS A 133 17.55 27.64 -3.86
N GLN A 134 18.71 28.27 -3.64
CA GLN A 134 19.23 29.38 -4.47
C GLN A 134 20.26 28.88 -5.50
N MET A 135 20.64 27.61 -5.42
CA MET A 135 21.60 26.98 -6.32
C MET A 135 20.92 26.54 -7.62
N HIS A 136 21.68 26.53 -8.72
CA HIS A 136 21.21 26.02 -9.99
C HIS A 136 20.95 24.51 -9.92
N SER A 137 21.79 23.78 -9.21
CA SER A 137 21.63 22.34 -8.95
C SER A 137 21.35 22.11 -7.46
N PRO A 138 20.10 22.29 -6.99
CA PRO A 138 19.78 22.27 -5.56
C PRO A 138 19.90 20.86 -4.92
N SER A 139 19.75 19.80 -5.71
CA SER A 139 19.73 18.41 -5.24
C SER A 139 21.13 17.78 -5.24
N LEU A 140 21.53 17.24 -4.08
CA LEU A 140 22.78 16.47 -3.96
C LEU A 140 22.75 15.16 -4.77
N TRP A 141 21.55 14.58 -4.93
CA TRP A 141 21.35 13.30 -5.59
C TRP A 141 20.73 13.50 -6.96
N ALA A 142 21.32 12.85 -7.96
CA ALA A 142 20.80 12.77 -9.31
C ALA A 142 20.49 11.31 -9.67
N PRO A 143 19.46 11.07 -10.48
CA PRO A 143 19.13 9.73 -10.95
C PRO A 143 20.22 9.21 -11.91
N ALA A 144 20.81 8.05 -11.60
CA ALA A 144 21.90 7.49 -12.40
C ALA A 144 21.41 6.96 -13.77
N SER A 145 20.18 6.46 -13.83
CA SER A 145 19.55 6.02 -15.08
C SER A 145 18.02 5.94 -14.95
N GLY A 146 17.33 6.03 -16.11
CA GLY A 146 15.97 5.52 -16.26
C GLY A 146 14.85 6.26 -15.52
N HIS A 147 14.97 7.57 -15.28
CA HIS A 147 13.89 8.37 -14.68
C HIS A 147 13.07 9.11 -15.74
N THR A 148 11.78 9.36 -15.45
CA THR A 148 10.96 10.28 -16.24
C THR A 148 11.05 11.68 -15.63
N LYS A 149 11.12 12.72 -16.48
CA LYS A 149 11.05 14.10 -15.99
C LYS A 149 9.70 14.33 -15.29
N PRO A 150 9.68 15.01 -14.13
CA PRO A 150 8.44 15.35 -13.45
C PRO A 150 7.59 16.24 -14.35
N ARG A 151 6.28 15.97 -14.42
CA ARG A 151 5.31 16.78 -15.17
C ARG A 151 4.19 17.23 -14.25
N VAL A 152 3.65 18.42 -14.50
CA VAL A 152 2.41 18.85 -13.84
C VAL A 152 1.28 18.02 -14.44
N VAL A 153 0.61 17.24 -13.60
CA VAL A 153 -0.53 16.39 -13.97
C VAL A 153 -1.82 17.17 -13.83
N ASP A 154 -1.92 17.99 -12.78
CA ASP A 154 -3.10 18.79 -12.49
C ASP A 154 -2.72 20.08 -11.74
N GLU A 155 -3.57 21.10 -11.85
CA GLU A 155 -3.45 22.37 -11.16
C GLU A 155 -4.83 22.82 -10.70
N PHE A 156 -4.95 23.17 -9.43
CA PHE A 156 -6.15 23.80 -8.90
C PHE A 156 -5.82 24.95 -7.96
N VAL A 157 -6.74 25.91 -7.91
CA VAL A 157 -6.63 27.11 -7.08
C VAL A 157 -7.72 27.06 -6.03
N VAL A 158 -7.32 27.17 -4.77
CA VAL A 158 -8.24 27.30 -3.64
C VAL A 158 -8.28 28.77 -3.25
N THR A 159 -9.47 29.37 -3.38
CA THR A 159 -9.70 30.75 -2.97
C THR A 159 -9.79 30.86 -1.44
N PRO A 160 -9.33 31.97 -0.85
CA PRO A 160 -9.45 32.20 0.58
C PRO A 160 -10.91 32.19 1.01
N ARG A 161 -11.19 31.55 2.14
CA ARG A 161 -12.52 31.54 2.75
C ARG A 161 -12.83 32.93 3.30
N THR A 162 -14.00 33.48 2.98
CA THR A 162 -14.49 34.71 3.60
C THR A 162 -14.89 34.42 5.05
N GLU A 163 -14.44 35.24 6.01
CA GLU A 163 -14.81 35.08 7.42
C GLU A 163 -16.33 35.21 7.57
N GLY A 164 -17.00 34.14 8.00
CA GLY A 164 -18.45 34.10 8.22
C GLY A 164 -19.22 33.05 7.42
N GLU A 165 -18.60 32.40 6.42
CA GLU A 165 -19.29 31.42 5.59
C GLU A 165 -19.34 30.03 6.27
N LYS A 166 -20.54 29.66 6.74
CA LYS A 166 -20.81 28.35 7.35
C LYS A 166 -20.70 27.26 6.27
N PRO A 167 -19.99 26.14 6.52
CA PRO A 167 -19.88 25.06 5.55
C PRO A 167 -21.27 24.56 5.15
N ALA A 168 -21.51 24.47 3.84
CA ALA A 168 -22.67 23.77 3.32
C ALA A 168 -22.63 22.30 3.80
N PRO A 169 -23.78 21.73 4.20
CA PRO A 169 -23.82 20.32 4.59
C PRO A 169 -23.36 19.45 3.41
N PRO A 170 -22.60 18.36 3.67
CA PRO A 170 -22.25 17.42 2.62
C PRO A 170 -23.52 16.83 2.01
N ALA A 171 -23.58 16.82 0.67
CA ALA A 171 -24.66 16.20 -0.10
C ALA A 171 -24.59 14.67 -0.06
#